data_AF-A0A1G2WDR7-F1
#
_entry.id   AF-A0A1G2WDR7-F1
#
_cell.length_a   1.000
_cell.length_b   1.000
_cell.length_c   1.000
_cell.angle_alpha   90.00
_cell.angle_beta   90.00
_cell.angle_gamma   90.00
#
_symmetry.space_group_name_H-M   'P 1'
#
loop_
_entity.id
_entity.type
_entity.pdbx_description
1 polymer ?
#
loop_
_entity_poly.entity_id
_entity_poly.type
_entity_poly.pdbx_seq_one_letter_code
_entity_poly.pdbx_strand_id
1 'polypeptide(L)'
;MHGRPAAGVGLRLSRGGLALASVVTNSDGRVDQPLLAGEALTPGAYRLEFDVGEYFRSLGVALPRPAFLETVVIDFGVSEAGAHYHVPLLVSPFAYSTYRGS
;
A
#
# COMPACT_ATOMS: atom_id res chain seq x y z
N MET A 1 20.21 -7.01 -1.64
CA MET A 1 19.72 -5.75 -2.27
C MET A 1 18.36 -6.05 -2.87
N HIS A 2 17.31 -5.29 -2.55
CA HIS A 2 15.95 -5.56 -3.08
C HIS A 2 15.33 -4.34 -3.76
N GLY A 3 16.12 -3.62 -4.56
CA GLY A 3 15.61 -2.61 -5.50
C GLY A 3 14.82 -3.26 -6.63
N ARG A 4 13.74 -3.96 -6.29
CA ARG A 4 12.86 -4.73 -7.18
C ARG A 4 11.41 -4.51 -6.77
N PRO A 5 10.45 -4.75 -7.66
CA PRO A 5 9.04 -4.73 -7.29
C PRO A 5 8.73 -5.71 -6.14
N ALA A 6 7.89 -5.26 -5.21
CA ALA A 6 7.54 -6.02 -4.02
C ALA A 6 6.32 -6.89 -4.29
N ALA A 7 6.53 -8.11 -4.75
CA ALA A 7 5.48 -9.10 -5.01
C ALA A 7 5.02 -9.78 -3.71
N GLY A 8 3.72 -10.05 -3.58
CA GLY A 8 3.18 -10.75 -2.42
C GLY A 8 2.96 -9.88 -1.18
N VAL A 9 2.93 -8.55 -1.32
CA VAL A 9 2.60 -7.63 -0.22
C VAL A 9 1.08 -7.57 -0.07
N GLY A 10 0.57 -7.98 1.09
CA GLY A 10 -0.83 -7.74 1.46
C GLY A 10 -1.08 -6.25 1.67
N LEU A 11 -2.19 -5.74 1.13
CA LEU A 11 -2.60 -4.36 1.36
C LEU A 11 -4.11 -4.20 1.45
N ARG A 12 -4.54 -3.25 2.28
CA ARG A 12 -5.95 -2.91 2.52
C ARG A 12 -6.20 -1.44 2.24
N LEU A 13 -7.35 -1.14 1.63
CA LEU A 13 -7.87 0.22 1.46
C LEU A 13 -9.09 0.40 2.34
N SER A 14 -9.15 1.51 3.09
CA SER A 14 -10.31 1.87 3.90
C SER A 14 -10.66 3.35 3.81
N ARG A 15 -11.90 3.68 4.19
CA ARG A 15 -12.41 5.05 4.35
C ARG A 15 -13.24 5.14 5.61
N GLY A 16 -12.90 6.07 6.51
CA GLY A 16 -13.64 6.24 7.78
C GLY A 16 -13.68 4.97 8.63
N GLY A 17 -12.66 4.11 8.54
CA GLY A 17 -12.61 2.81 9.21
C GLY A 17 -13.36 1.67 8.50
N LEU A 18 -14.08 1.95 7.41
CA LEU A 18 -14.74 0.93 6.60
C LEU A 18 -13.78 0.39 5.54
N ALA A 19 -13.59 -0.93 5.53
CA ALA A 19 -12.79 -1.60 4.51
C ALA A 19 -13.47 -1.50 3.14
N LEU A 20 -12.71 -1.09 2.13
CA LEU A 20 -13.15 -0.94 0.74
C LEU A 20 -12.53 -2.00 -0.17
N ALA A 21 -11.26 -2.36 0.07
CA ALA A 21 -10.56 -3.39 -0.68
C ALA A 21 -9.50 -4.09 0.17
N SER A 22 -9.18 -5.35 -0.17
CA SER A 22 -8.08 -6.13 0.40
C SER A 22 -7.48 -6.98 -0.71
N VAL A 23 -6.21 -6.76 -1.04
CA VAL A 23 -5.54 -7.40 -2.18
C VAL A 23 -4.08 -7.72 -1.87
N VAL A 24 -3.43 -8.46 -2.77
CA VAL A 24 -2.01 -8.79 -2.70
C VAL A 24 -1.32 -8.31 -3.97
N THR A 25 -0.12 -7.75 -3.87
CA THR A 25 0.62 -7.27 -5.05
C THR A 25 1.09 -8.42 -5.94
N ASN A 26 1.02 -8.20 -7.25
CA ASN A 26 1.48 -9.10 -8.30
C ASN A 26 3.02 -9.11 -8.42
N SER A 27 3.55 -9.86 -9.39
CA SER A 27 5.00 -9.98 -9.62
C SER A 27 5.71 -8.65 -9.97
N ASP A 28 4.97 -7.64 -10.43
CA ASP A 28 5.46 -6.28 -10.70
C ASP A 28 5.19 -5.32 -9.52
N GLY A 29 4.83 -5.83 -8.34
CA GLY A 29 4.60 -5.01 -7.15
C GLY A 29 3.37 -4.09 -7.26
N ARG A 30 2.45 -4.40 -8.19
CA ARG A 30 1.23 -3.64 -8.48
C ARG A 30 0.00 -4.47 -8.15
N VAL A 31 -1.16 -3.88 -8.33
CA VAL A 31 -2.45 -4.56 -8.34
C VAL A 31 -2.94 -4.64 -9.78
N ASP A 32 -3.47 -5.79 -10.21
CA ASP A 32 -3.89 -5.99 -11.61
C ASP A 32 -5.10 -5.14 -11.99
N GLN A 33 -5.91 -4.77 -10.98
CA GLN A 33 -7.05 -3.88 -11.13
C GLN A 33 -6.94 -2.70 -10.16
N PRO A 34 -7.46 -1.51 -10.52
CA PRO A 34 -7.54 -0.39 -9.60
C PRO A 34 -8.27 -0.77 -8.32
N LEU A 35 -7.78 -0.30 -7.17
CA LEU A 35 -8.43 -0.54 -5.88
C LEU A 35 -9.83 0.08 -5.81
N LEU A 36 -10.04 1.20 -6.50
CA LEU A 36 -11.32 1.85 -6.75
C LEU A 36 -11.31 2.38 -8.18
N ALA A 37 -12.48 2.37 -8.82
CA ALA A 37 -12.66 2.90 -10.17
C ALA A 37 -14.03 3.58 -10.29
N GLY A 38 -14.13 4.52 -11.24
CA GLY A 38 -15.38 5.22 -11.56
C GLY A 38 -16.01 5.90 -10.34
N GLU A 39 -17.32 5.70 -10.17
CA GLU A 39 -18.13 6.35 -9.12
C GLU A 39 -17.78 5.92 -7.69
N ALA A 40 -17.03 4.82 -7.51
CA ALA A 40 -16.58 4.40 -6.19
C ALA A 40 -15.49 5.31 -5.61
N LEU A 41 -14.72 5.99 -6.47
CA LEU A 41 -13.70 6.95 -6.04
C LEU A 41 -14.31 8.34 -5.90
N THR A 42 -14.70 8.68 -4.68
CA THR A 42 -15.29 9.99 -4.35
C THR A 42 -14.33 10.82 -3.50
N PRO A 43 -14.42 12.17 -3.54
CA PRO A 43 -13.58 13.02 -2.71
C PRO A 43 -13.69 12.70 -1.21
N GLY A 44 -12.56 12.71 -0.51
CA GLY A 44 -12.48 12.35 0.91
C GLY A 44 -11.10 11.84 1.34
N ALA A 45 -10.99 11.49 2.62
CA ALA A 45 -9.80 10.88 3.19
C ALA A 45 -9.87 9.36 3.12
N TYR A 46 -8.78 8.74 2.67
CA TYR A 46 -8.61 7.31 2.54
C TYR A 46 -7.35 6.86 3.25
N ARG A 47 -7.29 5.56 3.55
CA ARG A 47 -6.15 4.92 4.20
C ARG A 47 -5.74 3.67 3.44
N LEU A 48 -4.46 3.58 3.12
CA LEU A 48 -3.82 2.34 2.70
C LEU A 48 -3.01 1.75 3.86
N GLU A 49 -3.10 0.45 4.04
CA GLU A 49 -2.32 -0.32 5.03
C GLU A 49 -1.58 -1.43 4.30
N PHE A 50 -0.25 -1.45 4.39
CA PHE A 50 0.61 -2.44 3.73
C PHE A 50 1.27 -3.36 4.76
N ASP A 51 1.15 -4.67 4.58
CA ASP A 51 1.68 -5.71 5.48
C ASP A 51 3.18 -5.95 5.22
N VAL A 52 4.00 -4.95 5.54
CA VAL A 52 5.44 -4.88 5.22
C VAL A 52 6.28 -5.88 6.03
N GLY A 53 5.96 -6.04 7.31
CA GLY A 53 6.66 -6.96 8.20
C GLY A 53 6.51 -8.41 7.74
N GLU A 54 5.29 -8.81 7.35
CA GLU A 54 5.02 -10.12 6.78
C GLU A 54 5.79 -10.33 5.46
N TYR A 55 5.77 -9.34 4.56
CA TYR A 55 6.53 -9.40 3.31
C TYR A 55 8.03 -9.61 3.53
N PHE A 56 8.68 -8.85 4.40
CA PHE A 56 10.11 -9.03 4.63
C PHE A 56 10.44 -10.36 5.34
N ARG A 57 9.57 -10.85 6.23
CA ARG A 57 9.73 -12.20 6.81
C ARG A 57 9.61 -13.30 5.78
N SER A 58 8.69 -13.19 4.81
CA SER A 58 8.54 -14.19 3.74
C SER A 58 9.77 -14.25 2.83
N LEU A 59 10.51 -13.14 2.71
CA LEU A 59 11.81 -13.07 2.05
C LEU A 59 13.00 -13.58 2.91
N GLY A 60 12.75 -14.07 4.13
CA GLY A 60 13.79 -14.57 5.04
C GLY A 60 14.58 -13.46 5.75
N VAL A 61 14.11 -12.21 5.74
CA VAL A 61 14.77 -11.12 6.47
C VAL A 61 14.51 -11.28 7.96
N ALA A 62 15.60 -11.36 8.75
CA ALA A 62 15.51 -11.36 10.20
C ALA A 62 15.12 -9.96 10.69
N LEU A 63 13.88 -9.83 11.17
CA LEU A 63 13.37 -8.59 11.78
C LEU A 63 13.36 -8.71 13.31
N PRO A 64 13.51 -7.59 14.04
CA PRO A 64 13.22 -7.56 15.47
C PRO A 64 11.75 -7.93 15.73
N ARG A 65 11.42 -8.25 16.98
CA ARG A 65 10.04 -8.50 17.42
C ARG A 65 9.70 -7.53 18.56
N PRO A 66 8.81 -6.54 18.33
CA PRO A 66 8.11 -6.25 17.07
C PRO A 66 9.06 -5.74 15.96
N ALA A 67 8.65 -5.86 14.69
CA ALA A 67 9.40 -5.24 13.60
C ALA A 67 9.29 -3.72 13.70
N PHE A 68 10.32 -2.99 13.26
CA PHE A 68 10.26 -1.52 13.26
C PHE A 68 9.17 -1.00 12.32
N LEU A 69 9.02 -1.61 11.14
CA LEU A 69 7.89 -1.42 10.23
C LEU A 69 7.13 -2.74 10.09
N GLU A 70 6.11 -2.93 10.92
CA GLU A 70 5.20 -4.09 10.83
C GLU A 70 4.15 -3.85 9.73
N THR A 71 3.42 -2.74 9.86
CA THR A 71 2.45 -2.27 8.88
C THR A 71 2.78 -0.83 8.54
N VAL A 72 2.83 -0.49 7.26
CA VAL A 72 2.96 0.90 6.81
C VAL A 72 1.57 1.44 6.48
N VAL A 73 1.19 2.52 7.14
CA VAL A 73 -0.10 3.19 6.97
C VAL A 73 0.10 4.50 6.23
N ILE A 74 -0.65 4.70 5.16
CA ILE A 74 -0.65 5.95 4.38
C ILE A 74 -2.07 6.53 4.39
N ASP A 75 -2.24 7.62 5.10
CA ASP A 75 -3.45 8.46 5.01
C ASP A 75 -3.28 9.48 3.89
N PHE A 76 -4.26 9.56 3.00
CA PHE A 76 -4.21 10.46 1.85
C PHE A 76 -5.59 11.01 1.48
N GLY A 77 -5.59 12.18 0.84
CA GLY A 77 -6.78 12.85 0.37
C GLY A 77 -7.01 12.64 -1.12
N VAL A 78 -8.26 12.38 -1.48
CA VAL A 78 -8.77 12.47 -2.86
C VAL A 78 -9.62 13.74 -2.95
N SER A 79 -9.28 14.61 -3.88
CA SER A 79 -9.94 15.92 -4.09
C SER A 79 -10.84 15.95 -5.32
N GLU A 80 -10.53 15.14 -6.34
CA GLU A 80 -11.22 15.13 -7.62
C GLU A 80 -11.81 13.75 -7.91
N ALA A 81 -13.12 13.69 -8.13
CA ALA A 81 -13.78 12.47 -8.56
C ALA A 81 -13.31 12.09 -9.97
N GLY A 82 -13.11 10.79 -10.21
CA GLY A 82 -12.73 10.27 -11.53
C GLY A 82 -11.28 10.55 -11.97
N ALA A 83 -10.49 11.31 -11.20
CA ALA A 83 -9.06 11.46 -11.47
C ALA A 83 -8.28 10.18 -11.12
N HIS A 84 -7.14 9.98 -11.77
CA HIS A 84 -6.24 8.87 -11.48
C HIS A 84 -5.34 9.24 -10.29
N TYR A 85 -5.42 8.45 -9.21
CA TYR A 85 -4.56 8.59 -8.04
C TYR A 85 -3.61 7.41 -7.95
N HIS A 86 -2.31 7.68 -8.11
CA HIS A 86 -1.25 6.70 -7.89
C HIS A 86 -0.50 7.05 -6.60
N VAL A 87 -0.57 6.16 -5.60
CA VAL A 87 0.06 6.33 -4.28
C VAL A 87 1.09 5.21 -4.07
N PRO A 88 2.30 5.33 -4.63
CA PRO A 88 3.34 4.31 -4.51
C PRO A 88 3.94 4.25 -3.10
N LEU A 89 4.47 3.08 -2.74
CA LEU A 89 5.25 2.83 -1.54
C LEU A 89 6.65 2.33 -1.95
N LEU A 90 7.69 3.08 -1.55
CA LEU A 90 9.06 2.58 -1.54
C LEU A 90 9.39 2.21 -0.11
N VAL A 91 9.85 0.98 0.14
CA VAL A 91 10.01 0.48 1.50
C VAL A 91 11.23 -0.40 1.68
N SER A 92 11.86 -0.22 2.84
CA SER A 92 12.87 -1.10 3.44
C SER A 92 12.39 -1.50 4.84
N PRO A 93 13.05 -2.44 5.52
CA PRO A 93 12.66 -2.81 6.89
C PRO A 93 12.66 -1.66 7.91
N PHE A 94 13.36 -0.55 7.62
CA PHE A 94 13.59 0.53 8.59
C PHE A 94 13.22 1.94 8.09
N ALA A 95 12.77 2.06 6.84
CA ALA A 95 12.39 3.33 6.25
C ALA A 95 11.43 3.10 5.09
N TYR A 96 10.53 4.05 4.88
CA TYR A 96 9.69 4.08 3.69
C TYR A 96 9.50 5.52 3.19
N SER A 97 9.09 5.65 1.94
CA SER A 97 8.62 6.91 1.38
C SER A 97 7.41 6.66 0.47
N THR A 98 6.61 7.71 0.32
CA THR A 98 5.45 7.75 -0.58
C THR A 98 5.33 9.15 -1.18
N TYR A 99 4.54 9.27 -2.24
CA TYR A 99 4.24 10.53 -2.91
C TYR A 99 2.95 10.37 -3.73
N ARG A 100 2.39 11.48 -4.24
CA ARG A 100 1.33 11.43 -5.26
C ARG A 100 1.97 11.33 -6.64
N GLY A 101 1.80 10.18 -7.29
CA GLY A 101 2.17 9.98 -8.69
C GLY A 101 1.14 10.59 -9.65
N SER A 102 1.57 10.79 -10.90
CA SER A 102 0.74 11.15 -12.05
C SER A 102 0.04 9.94 -12.66
#